data_AF-A0A832VPN4-F1
#
_entry.id   AF-A0A832VPN4-F1
#
_cell.length_a   1.000
_cell.length_b   1.000
_cell.length_c   1.000
_cell.angle_alpha   90.00
_cell.angle_beta   90.00
_cell.angle_gamma   90.00
#
_symmetry.space_group_name_H-M   'P 1'
#
loop_
_entity.id
_entity.type
_entity.pdbx_description
1 polymer ?
#
loop_
_entity_poly.entity_id
_entity_poly.type
_entity_poly.pdbx_seq_one_letter_code
_entity_poly.pdbx_strand_id
1 'polypeptide(L)'
;EHGEIHADEHKIGTIFAVGSLFLSLGAFIVPLIVDRIGDVTTIVLTRASAIPFILIIGFAPTLASPESVVSIAGLAWVLRSSLFNMSSPVMEAFSMGKLHPNERATFVGLSRFFGASLAAIAGYVGAYLMARGDFGTPFIIMSIFYAMSTLLFYQWFVKNPMSDSE
;
A
#
# COMPACT_ATOMS: atom_id res chain seq x y z
N GLU A 1 -32.56 -0.30 13.86
CA GLU A 1 -31.52 -1.28 14.26
C GLU A 1 -30.32 -1.12 13.36
N HIS A 2 -29.27 -0.46 13.84
CA HIS A 2 -27.97 -0.45 13.20
C HIS A 2 -27.18 -1.58 13.87
N GLY A 3 -26.89 -2.65 13.14
CA GLY A 3 -26.02 -3.72 13.63
C GLY A 3 -24.62 -3.16 13.79
N GLU A 4 -24.32 -2.68 14.99
CA GLU A 4 -22.96 -2.32 15.39
C GLU A 4 -22.09 -3.55 15.16
N ILE A 5 -21.09 -3.40 14.30
CA ILE A 5 -20.10 -4.44 14.04
C ILE A 5 -19.23 -4.51 15.31
N HIS A 6 -19.72 -5.20 16.34
CA HIS A 6 -18.97 -5.48 17.56
C HIS A 6 -17.88 -6.49 17.24
N ALA A 7 -16.82 -6.03 16.61
CA ALA A 7 -15.60 -6.81 16.57
C ALA A 7 -15.03 -6.82 17.99
N ASP A 8 -15.11 -7.97 18.63
CA ASP A 8 -14.52 -8.23 19.93
C ASP A 8 -13.06 -7.70 19.97
N GLU A 9 -12.71 -6.95 21.02
CA GLU A 9 -11.41 -6.26 21.12
C GLU A 9 -10.22 -7.22 20.93
N HIS A 10 -10.39 -8.48 21.36
CA HIS A 10 -9.40 -9.54 21.15
C HIS A 10 -9.16 -9.84 19.66
N LYS A 11 -10.21 -9.82 18.82
CA LYS A 11 -10.09 -10.05 17.37
C LYS A 11 -9.29 -8.93 16.71
N ILE A 12 -9.58 -7.68 17.07
CA ILE A 12 -8.85 -6.51 16.55
C ILE A 12 -7.37 -6.59 16.98
N GLY A 13 -7.11 -6.85 18.27
CA GLY A 13 -5.75 -7.01 18.80
C GLY A 13 -4.97 -8.12 18.12
N THR A 14 -5.61 -9.26 17.86
CA THR A 14 -4.98 -10.39 17.14
C THR A 14 -4.61 -10.01 15.71
N ILE A 15 -5.49 -9.29 14.98
CA ILE A 15 -5.21 -8.81 13.63
C ILE A 15 -4.00 -7.87 13.63
N PHE A 16 -3.92 -6.95 14.58
CA PHE A 16 -2.76 -6.06 14.71
C PHE A 16 -1.47 -6.83 15.03
N ALA A 17 -1.52 -7.81 15.94
CA ALA A 17 -0.35 -8.61 16.30
C ALA A 17 0.17 -9.43 15.10
N VAL A 18 -0.72 -10.11 14.38
CA VAL A 18 -0.39 -10.80 13.13
C VAL A 18 0.15 -9.81 12.10
N GLY A 19 -0.47 -8.63 12.00
CA GLY A 19 -0.03 -7.53 11.16
C GLY A 19 1.41 -7.12 11.40
N SER A 20 1.77 -6.84 12.66
CA SER A 20 3.13 -6.49 13.04
C SER A 20 4.14 -7.58 12.72
N LEU A 21 3.77 -8.86 12.87
CA LEU A 21 4.63 -9.98 12.49
C LEU A 21 4.91 -9.99 10.98
N PHE A 22 3.88 -9.88 10.15
CA PHE A 22 4.05 -9.85 8.69
C PHE A 22 4.85 -8.62 8.21
N LEU A 23 4.62 -7.45 8.81
CA LEU A 23 5.43 -6.26 8.54
C LEU A 23 6.91 -6.51 8.87
N SER A 24 7.19 -7.09 10.04
CA SER A 24 8.56 -7.40 10.47
C SER A 24 9.24 -8.39 9.53
N LEU A 25 8.56 -9.49 9.17
CA LEU A 25 9.08 -10.47 8.21
C LEU A 25 9.33 -9.84 6.83
N GLY A 26 8.40 -9.02 6.35
CA GLY A 26 8.53 -8.31 5.08
C GLY A 26 9.78 -7.44 5.03
N ALA A 27 10.10 -6.73 6.12
CA ALA A 27 11.28 -5.88 6.21
C ALA A 27 12.60 -6.66 6.09
N PHE A 28 12.67 -7.89 6.62
CA PHE A 28 13.86 -8.74 6.49
C PHE A 28 13.94 -9.48 5.15
N ILE A 29 12.78 -9.80 4.55
CA ILE A 29 12.72 -10.55 3.29
C ILE A 29 13.00 -9.63 2.10
N VAL A 30 12.61 -8.34 2.17
CA VAL A 30 12.68 -7.46 1.00
C VAL A 30 14.09 -7.30 0.41
N PRO A 31 15.20 -7.17 1.17
CA PRO A 31 16.54 -7.08 0.58
C PRO A 31 16.92 -8.35 -0.20
N LEU A 32 16.55 -9.53 0.31
CA LEU A 32 16.81 -10.80 -0.37
C LEU A 32 16.04 -10.94 -1.69
N ILE A 33 14.85 -10.35 -1.77
CA ILE A 33 14.07 -10.29 -3.02
C ILE A 33 14.77 -9.33 -3.99
N VAL A 34 15.11 -8.13 -3.52
CA VAL A 34 15.81 -7.11 -4.33
C VAL A 34 17.10 -7.65 -4.94
N ASP A 35 17.92 -8.37 -4.17
CA ASP A 35 19.17 -8.96 -4.66
C ASP A 35 18.96 -9.96 -5.82
N ARG A 36 17.77 -10.58 -5.89
CA ARG A 36 17.44 -11.57 -6.92
C ARG A 36 16.78 -10.99 -8.16
N ILE A 37 15.88 -10.02 -8.01
CA ILE A 37 15.03 -9.54 -9.11
C ILE A 37 15.14 -8.04 -9.38
N GLY A 38 15.93 -7.32 -8.58
CA GLY A 38 16.17 -5.88 -8.67
C GLY A 38 15.12 -5.01 -7.97
N ASP A 39 15.49 -3.75 -7.72
CA ASP A 39 14.64 -2.77 -7.03
C ASP A 39 13.30 -2.56 -7.74
N VAL A 40 13.38 -2.27 -9.05
CA VAL A 40 12.21 -1.86 -9.85
C VAL A 40 11.19 -2.98 -9.93
N THR A 41 11.63 -4.20 -10.24
CA THR A 41 10.75 -5.39 -10.31
C THR A 41 10.11 -5.67 -8.96
N THR A 42 10.87 -5.57 -7.87
CA THR A 42 10.35 -5.76 -6.50
C THR A 42 9.24 -4.76 -6.18
N ILE A 43 9.44 -3.48 -6.51
CA ILE A 43 8.43 -2.42 -6.33
C ILE A 43 7.17 -2.73 -7.14
N VAL A 44 7.30 -3.10 -8.43
CA VAL A 44 6.14 -3.38 -9.30
C VAL A 44 5.36 -4.58 -8.77
N LEU A 45 6.03 -5.68 -8.43
CA LEU A 45 5.36 -6.89 -7.96
C LEU A 45 4.65 -6.69 -6.62
N THR A 46 5.32 -6.06 -5.66
CA THR A 46 4.70 -5.77 -4.35
C THR A 46 3.50 -4.85 -4.50
N ARG A 47 3.59 -3.80 -5.34
CA ARG A 47 2.48 -2.89 -5.57
C ARG A 47 1.32 -3.53 -6.32
N ALA A 48 1.60 -4.28 -7.39
CA ALA A 48 0.57 -5.01 -8.14
C ALA A 48 -0.16 -6.02 -7.24
N SER A 49 0.59 -6.74 -6.40
CA SER A 49 0.04 -7.72 -5.45
C SER A 49 -0.84 -7.08 -4.38
N ALA A 50 -0.65 -5.80 -4.06
CA ALA A 50 -1.48 -5.10 -3.07
C ALA A 50 -2.89 -4.78 -3.58
N ILE A 51 -3.09 -4.67 -4.91
CA ILE A 51 -4.35 -4.23 -5.53
C ILE A 51 -5.53 -5.15 -5.18
N PRO A 52 -5.44 -6.49 -5.32
CA PRO A 52 -6.51 -7.39 -4.90
C PRO A 52 -6.88 -7.21 -3.43
N PHE A 53 -5.90 -7.03 -2.54
CA PHE A 53 -6.15 -6.82 -1.12
C PHE A 53 -6.84 -5.47 -0.84
N ILE A 54 -6.50 -4.41 -1.57
CA ILE A 54 -7.21 -3.12 -1.49
C ILE A 54 -8.69 -3.31 -1.82
N LEU A 55 -9.00 -4.03 -2.91
CA LEU A 55 -10.37 -4.30 -3.33
C LEU A 55 -11.11 -5.19 -2.33
N ILE A 56 -10.45 -6.21 -1.77
CA ILE A 56 -11.04 -7.06 -0.73
C ILE A 56 -11.45 -6.22 0.49
N ILE A 57 -10.69 -5.20 0.89
CA ILE A 57 -11.09 -4.32 2.00
C ILE A 57 -12.37 -3.55 1.67
N GLY A 58 -12.44 -2.93 0.49
CA GLY A 58 -13.60 -2.12 0.09
C GLY A 58 -14.88 -2.92 -0.13
N PHE A 59 -14.73 -4.16 -0.62
CA PHE A 59 -15.85 -5.07 -0.88
C PHE A 59 -16.05 -6.11 0.24
N ALA A 60 -15.32 -6.03 1.36
CA ALA A 60 -15.53 -6.96 2.48
C ALA A 60 -17.00 -7.01 2.95
N PRO A 61 -17.75 -5.88 3.04
CA PRO A 61 -19.16 -5.92 3.43
C PRO A 61 -20.07 -6.69 2.45
N THR A 62 -19.70 -6.81 1.17
CA THR A 62 -20.49 -7.54 0.16
C THR A 62 -20.02 -8.98 -0.03
N LEU A 63 -18.75 -9.26 0.27
CA LEU A 63 -18.13 -10.57 0.07
C LEU A 63 -18.24 -11.50 1.28
N ALA A 64 -18.62 -10.99 2.45
CA ALA A 64 -18.51 -11.71 3.71
C ALA A 64 -19.75 -11.54 4.61
N SER A 65 -20.03 -12.55 5.43
CA SER A 65 -21.05 -12.49 6.49
C SER A 65 -20.64 -11.49 7.59
N PRO A 66 -21.60 -10.85 8.30
CA PRO A 66 -21.32 -9.84 9.34
C PRO A 66 -20.27 -10.27 10.38
N GLU A 67 -20.24 -11.56 10.70
CA GLU A 67 -19.31 -12.18 11.64
C GLU A 67 -17.86 -12.33 11.13
N SER A 68 -17.65 -12.36 9.81
CA SER A 68 -16.35 -12.56 9.15
C SER A 68 -15.82 -11.32 8.43
N VAL A 69 -16.66 -10.30 8.19
CA VAL A 69 -16.27 -9.06 7.49
C VAL A 69 -15.01 -8.45 8.10
N VAL A 70 -14.94 -8.37 9.43
CA VAL A 70 -13.78 -7.74 10.12
C VAL A 70 -12.51 -8.56 9.94
N SER A 71 -12.59 -9.89 10.03
CA SER A 71 -11.43 -10.75 9.84
C SER A 71 -10.88 -10.69 8.42
N ILE A 72 -11.77 -10.68 7.42
CA ILE A 72 -11.38 -10.60 6.00
C ILE A 72 -10.79 -9.22 5.68
N ALA A 73 -11.48 -8.13 6.07
CA ALA A 73 -10.98 -6.77 5.87
C ALA A 73 -9.66 -6.54 6.62
N GLY A 74 -9.54 -7.04 7.85
CA GLY A 74 -8.34 -6.92 8.67
C GLY A 74 -7.15 -7.68 8.09
N LEU A 75 -7.34 -8.93 7.65
CA LEU A 75 -6.28 -9.70 7.00
C LEU A 75 -5.85 -9.05 5.68
N ALA A 76 -6.80 -8.61 4.85
CA ALA A 76 -6.48 -7.91 3.61
C ALA A 76 -5.73 -6.59 3.88
N TRP A 77 -6.13 -5.85 4.92
CA TRP A 77 -5.42 -4.65 5.37
C TRP A 77 -3.98 -4.96 5.81
N VAL A 78 -3.77 -6.04 6.57
CA VAL A 78 -2.43 -6.51 6.98
C VAL A 78 -1.57 -6.84 5.76
N LEU A 79 -2.08 -7.65 4.82
CA LEU A 79 -1.34 -8.07 3.64
C LEU A 79 -0.98 -6.87 2.75
N ARG A 80 -1.95 -5.99 2.48
CA ARG A 80 -1.73 -4.73 1.76
C ARG A 80 -0.69 -3.85 2.45
N SER A 81 -0.75 -3.74 3.77
CA SER A 81 0.16 -2.88 4.53
C SER A 81 1.58 -3.46 4.54
N SER A 82 1.70 -4.78 4.64
CA SER A 82 2.99 -5.47 4.56
C SER A 82 3.66 -5.24 3.21
N LEU A 83 2.93 -5.45 2.11
CA LEU A 83 3.41 -5.21 0.74
C LEU A 83 3.83 -3.75 0.54
N PHE A 84 3.04 -2.79 1.06
CA PHE A 84 3.38 -1.38 1.00
C PHE A 84 4.70 -1.09 1.74
N ASN A 85 4.83 -1.57 2.98
CA ASN A 85 6.02 -1.39 3.82
C ASN A 85 7.28 -2.05 3.24
N MET A 86 7.14 -3.11 2.45
CA MET A 86 8.26 -3.67 1.68
C MET A 86 8.67 -2.73 0.53
N SER A 87 7.70 -2.20 -0.22
CA SER A 87 7.99 -1.37 -1.41
C SER A 87 8.57 0.02 -1.10
N SER A 88 8.23 0.60 0.07
CA SER A 88 8.64 1.95 0.45
C SER A 88 10.16 2.15 0.56
N PRO A 89 10.91 1.37 1.37
CA PRO A 89 12.36 1.54 1.49
C PRO A 89 13.10 1.24 0.19
N VAL A 90 12.62 0.27 -0.60
CA VAL A 90 13.20 -0.05 -1.92
C VAL A 90 13.03 1.12 -2.89
N MET A 91 11.86 1.76 -2.92
CA MET A 91 11.62 2.95 -3.73
C MET A 91 12.51 4.13 -3.31
N GLU A 92 12.69 4.33 -2.01
CA GLU A 92 13.54 5.39 -1.48
C GLU A 92 15.01 5.15 -1.88
N ALA A 93 15.52 3.94 -1.69
CA ALA A 93 16.87 3.56 -2.11
C ALA A 93 17.09 3.72 -3.62
N PHE A 94 16.16 3.20 -4.43
CA PHE A 94 16.19 3.35 -5.89
C PHE A 94 16.23 4.83 -6.32
N SER A 95 15.36 5.64 -5.74
CA SER A 95 15.27 7.07 -6.06
C SER A 95 16.55 7.80 -5.67
N MET A 96 17.08 7.56 -4.47
CA MET A 96 18.35 8.16 -4.02
C MET A 96 19.54 7.72 -4.87
N GLY A 97 19.54 6.48 -5.38
CA GLY A 97 20.56 5.97 -6.29
C GLY A 97 20.59 6.67 -7.65
N LYS A 98 19.47 7.26 -8.08
CA LYS A 98 19.35 7.96 -9.37
C LYS A 98 19.47 9.49 -9.26
N LEU A 99 19.43 10.05 -8.05
CA LEU A 99 19.50 11.50 -7.83
C LEU A 99 20.91 11.98 -7.50
N HIS A 100 21.29 13.15 -8.01
CA HIS A 100 22.50 13.82 -7.59
C HIS A 100 22.42 14.20 -6.10
N PRO A 101 23.54 14.16 -5.34
CA PRO A 101 23.53 14.42 -3.89
C PRO A 101 22.87 15.74 -3.48
N ASN A 102 23.00 16.79 -4.29
CA ASN A 102 22.41 18.11 -4.06
C ASN A 102 20.88 18.16 -4.28
N GLU A 103 20.30 17.22 -5.03
CA GLU A 103 18.87 17.18 -5.33
C GLU A 103 18.07 16.33 -4.34
N ARG A 104 18.74 15.42 -3.62
CA ARG A 104 18.11 14.45 -2.70
C ARG A 104 17.26 15.13 -1.62
N ALA A 105 17.76 16.20 -1.00
CA ALA A 105 17.02 16.92 0.04
C ALA A 105 15.72 17.54 -0.51
N THR A 106 15.80 18.17 -1.67
CA THR A 106 14.63 18.75 -2.37
C THR A 106 13.62 17.68 -2.74
N PHE A 107 14.09 16.57 -3.30
CA PHE A 107 13.22 15.43 -3.66
C PHE A 107 12.49 14.87 -2.44
N VAL A 108 13.20 14.63 -1.33
CA VAL A 108 12.59 14.14 -0.08
C VAL A 108 11.55 15.14 0.43
N GLY A 109 11.89 16.43 0.48
CA GLY A 109 10.98 17.48 0.94
C GLY A 109 9.68 17.53 0.12
N LEU A 110 9.79 17.57 -1.21
CA LEU A 110 8.63 17.57 -2.10
C LEU A 110 7.81 16.28 -1.97
N SER A 111 8.46 15.12 -1.98
CA SER A 111 7.80 13.82 -1.85
C SER A 111 7.01 13.71 -0.55
N ARG A 112 7.58 14.18 0.57
CA ARG A 112 6.91 14.21 1.88
C ARG A 112 5.74 15.18 1.89
N PHE A 113 5.91 16.38 1.35
CA PHE A 113 4.84 17.38 1.26
C PHE A 113 3.64 16.87 0.45
N PHE A 114 3.87 16.39 -0.77
CA PHE A 114 2.81 15.83 -1.62
C PHE A 114 2.19 14.59 -0.99
N GLY A 115 3.00 13.67 -0.47
CA GLY A 115 2.52 12.45 0.17
C GLY A 115 1.61 12.74 1.37
N ALA A 116 2.02 13.64 2.27
CA ALA A 116 1.23 14.03 3.43
C ALA A 116 -0.05 14.76 3.04
N SER A 117 0.02 15.69 2.09
CA SER A 117 -1.13 16.48 1.64
C SER A 117 -2.18 15.59 0.99
N LEU A 118 -1.77 14.68 0.10
CA LEU A 118 -2.68 13.72 -0.54
C LEU A 118 -3.25 12.73 0.48
N ALA A 119 -2.46 12.27 1.44
CA ALA A 119 -2.95 11.39 2.51
C ALA A 119 -4.01 12.08 3.38
N ALA A 120 -3.82 13.36 3.71
CA ALA A 120 -4.81 14.12 4.47
C ALA A 120 -6.14 14.28 3.71
N ILE A 121 -6.07 14.64 2.42
CA ILE A 121 -7.26 14.77 1.56
C ILE A 121 -7.96 13.42 1.40
N ALA A 122 -7.20 12.37 1.08
CA ALA A 122 -7.74 11.02 0.90
C ALA A 122 -8.35 10.48 2.20
N GLY A 123 -7.73 10.75 3.35
CA GLY A 123 -8.24 10.39 4.67
C GLY A 123 -9.58 11.07 4.97
N TYR A 124 -9.68 12.38 4.71
CA TYR A 124 -10.92 13.12 4.90
C TYR A 124 -12.03 12.63 3.97
N VAL A 125 -11.78 12.55 2.66
CA VAL A 125 -12.77 12.10 1.66
C VAL A 125 -13.18 10.65 1.93
N GLY A 126 -12.22 9.78 2.24
CA GLY A 126 -12.47 8.38 2.58
C GLY A 126 -13.35 8.24 3.82
N ALA A 127 -13.02 8.94 4.90
CA ALA A 127 -13.82 8.93 6.13
C ALA A 127 -15.24 9.47 5.89
N TYR A 128 -15.38 10.54 5.11
CA TYR A 128 -16.68 11.11 4.75
C TYR A 128 -17.57 10.14 3.97
N LEU A 129 -17.01 9.41 3.01
CA LEU A 129 -17.73 8.40 2.23
C LEU A 129 -18.11 7.20 3.11
N MET A 130 -17.18 6.68 3.90
CA MET A 130 -17.41 5.53 4.79
C MET A 130 -18.45 5.84 5.88
N ALA A 131 -18.46 7.06 6.42
CA ALA A 131 -19.47 7.49 7.40
C ALA A 131 -20.91 7.46 6.84
N ARG A 132 -21.06 7.45 5.51
CA ARG A 132 -22.35 7.37 4.81
C ARG A 132 -22.68 5.95 4.31
N GLY A 133 -21.89 4.96 4.73
CA GLY A 133 -22.03 3.57 4.31
C GLY A 133 -21.38 3.24 2.97
N ASP A 134 -20.69 4.18 2.32
CA ASP A 134 -19.94 3.93 1.10
C ASP A 134 -18.52 3.44 1.43
N PHE A 135 -18.40 2.14 1.67
CA PHE A 135 -17.13 1.48 1.91
C PHE A 135 -16.41 1.09 0.62
N GLY A 136 -17.07 1.04 -0.53
CA GLY A 136 -16.46 0.56 -1.78
C GLY A 136 -15.67 1.65 -2.50
N THR A 137 -16.28 2.82 -2.69
CA THR A 137 -15.73 3.90 -3.52
C THR A 137 -14.33 4.35 -3.10
N PRO A 138 -14.01 4.57 -1.82
CA PRO A 138 -12.66 4.98 -1.42
C PRO A 138 -11.57 3.99 -1.84
N PHE A 139 -11.83 2.69 -1.71
CA PHE A 139 -10.87 1.64 -2.06
C PHE A 139 -10.82 1.38 -3.57
N ILE A 140 -11.92 1.56 -4.30
CA ILE A 140 -11.89 1.55 -5.77
C ILE A 140 -11.00 2.68 -6.28
N ILE A 141 -11.22 3.92 -5.83
CA ILE A 141 -10.39 5.07 -6.20
C ILE A 141 -8.93 4.79 -5.85
N MET A 142 -8.67 4.32 -4.63
CA MET A 142 -7.33 3.94 -4.20
C MET A 142 -6.70 2.90 -5.15
N SER A 143 -7.43 1.83 -5.49
CA SER A 143 -6.94 0.76 -6.36
C SER A 143 -6.60 1.26 -7.77
N ILE A 144 -7.37 2.21 -8.32
CA ILE A 144 -7.12 2.81 -9.63
C ILE A 144 -5.82 3.64 -9.57
N PHE A 145 -5.65 4.50 -8.57
CA PHE A 145 -4.39 5.23 -8.40
C PHE A 145 -3.19 4.31 -8.20
N TYR A 146 -3.38 3.23 -7.45
CA TYR A 146 -2.36 2.21 -7.22
C TYR A 146 -1.97 1.49 -8.52
N ALA A 147 -2.96 1.10 -9.32
CA ALA A 147 -2.77 0.46 -10.63
C ALA A 147 -2.09 1.43 -11.61
N MET A 148 -2.57 2.67 -11.74
CA MET A 148 -1.96 3.68 -12.61
C MET A 148 -0.51 3.95 -12.22
N SER A 149 -0.23 4.15 -10.93
CA SER A 149 1.14 4.36 -10.43
C SER A 149 2.05 3.17 -10.74
N THR A 150 1.54 1.95 -10.52
CA THR A 150 2.29 0.71 -10.79
C THR A 150 2.58 0.53 -12.28
N LEU A 151 1.60 0.81 -13.14
CA LEU A 151 1.74 0.73 -14.59
C LEU A 151 2.73 1.77 -15.13
N LEU A 152 2.63 3.02 -14.69
CA LEU A 152 3.57 4.08 -15.07
C LEU A 152 4.99 3.71 -14.65
N PHE A 153 5.16 3.23 -13.42
CA PHE A 153 6.47 2.81 -12.92
C PHE A 153 7.04 1.62 -13.71
N TYR A 154 6.21 0.63 -14.02
CA TYR A 154 6.61 -0.48 -14.89
C TYR A 154 7.04 -0.01 -16.30
N GLN A 155 6.25 0.88 -16.92
CA GLN A 155 6.54 1.38 -18.26
C GLN A 155 7.84 2.20 -18.30
N TRP A 156 8.07 3.05 -17.29
CA TRP A 156 9.23 3.93 -17.27
C TRP A 156 10.51 3.25 -16.83
N PHE A 157 10.46 2.21 -16.00
CA PHE A 157 11.67 1.67 -15.37
C PHE A 157 11.91 0.17 -15.61
N VAL A 158 10.89 -0.62 -15.96
CA VAL A 158 11.07 -2.04 -16.34
C VAL A 158 11.13 -2.19 -17.86
N LYS A 159 10.15 -1.61 -18.57
CA LYS A 159 10.05 -1.74 -20.03
C LYS A 159 11.11 -0.90 -20.75
N ASN A 160 11.35 0.32 -20.25
CA ASN A 160 12.32 1.25 -20.82
C ASN A 160 13.38 1.59 -19.77
N PRO A 161 14.24 0.64 -19.37
CA PRO A 161 15.30 0.92 -18.41
C PRO A 161 16.14 2.08 -18.96
N MET A 162 16.28 3.16 -18.18
CA MET A 162 17.15 4.26 -18.54
C MET A 162 18.56 3.69 -18.77
N SER A 163 19.16 3.96 -19.94
CA SER A 163 20.58 3.68 -20.12
C SER A 163 21.33 4.52 -19.10
N ASP A 164 22.20 3.90 -18.31
CA ASP A 164 23.07 4.64 -17.42
C ASP A 164 23.87 5.63 -18.28
N SER A 165 23.71 6.93 -18.02
CA SER A 165 24.57 7.95 -18.61
C SER A 165 25.95 7.77 -17.99
N GLU A 166 26.90 7.26 -18.77
CA GLU A 166 28.32 7.25 -18.44
C GLU A 166 28.83 8.63 -17.97
#